data_AF-G9KSG0-F1
#
_entry.id   AF-G9KSG0-F1
#
_cell.length_a   1.000
_cell.length_b   1.000
_cell.length_c   1.000
_cell.angle_alpha   90.00
_cell.angle_beta   90.00
_cell.angle_gamma   90.00
#
_symmetry.space_group_name_H-M   'P 1'
#
loop_
_entity.id
_entity.type
_entity.pdbx_description
1 polymer ?
#
loop_
_entity_poly.entity_id
_entity_poly.type
_entity_poly.pdbx_seq_one_letter_code
_entity_poly.pdbx_strand_id
1 'polypeptide(L)'
;GKEEWAPEGSETCFPRTVVFLTWHEPISWVLLAANTLLLVLVTGTAGLFAWHLETPVVRSAGGRLCFFMLGSLAGGSCGLYGFFGEPTLPTCLLRQGLFALCFAIFLSCLTIRSFQLVFIFK
;
A
#
# COMPACT_ATOMS: atom_id res chain seq x y z
N GLY A 1 -2.27 -33.02 -10.71
CA GLY A 1 -1.57 -32.00 -11.54
C GLY A 1 -1.01 -30.92 -10.65
N LYS A 2 -0.18 -29.98 -11.15
CA LYS A 2 0.56 -28.95 -10.37
C LYS A 2 -0.26 -28.04 -9.42
N GLU A 3 -1.57 -28.21 -9.36
CA GLU A 3 -2.55 -27.38 -8.64
C GLU A 3 -3.30 -28.17 -7.54
N GLU A 4 -2.79 -29.33 -7.13
CA GLU A 4 -3.45 -30.19 -6.14
C GLU A 4 -2.51 -30.54 -4.99
N TRP A 5 -3.04 -30.58 -3.77
CA TRP A 5 -2.30 -30.97 -2.57
C TRP A 5 -3.05 -32.09 -1.84
N ALA A 6 -2.33 -33.00 -1.20
CA ALA A 6 -2.91 -34.06 -0.38
C ALA A 6 -2.24 -34.04 1.01
N PRO A 7 -3.01 -34.09 2.11
CA PRO A 7 -2.44 -34.27 3.44
C PRO A 7 -1.80 -35.66 3.58
N GLU A 8 -0.83 -35.80 4.49
CA GLU A 8 -0.09 -37.04 4.69
C GLU A 8 -1.05 -38.20 5.02
N GLY A 9 -1.06 -39.24 4.16
CA GLY A 9 -1.93 -40.42 4.30
C GLY A 9 -3.30 -40.34 3.61
N SER A 10 -3.59 -39.28 2.85
CA SER A 10 -4.83 -39.16 2.07
C SER A 10 -4.69 -39.73 0.65
N GLU A 11 -5.67 -40.54 0.25
CA GLU A 11 -5.79 -41.13 -1.10
C GLU A 11 -6.41 -40.15 -2.10
N THR A 12 -6.96 -39.04 -1.61
CA THR A 12 -7.63 -38.00 -2.41
C THR A 12 -6.81 -36.73 -2.48
N CYS A 13 -6.66 -36.21 -3.70
CA CYS A 13 -6.06 -34.91 -3.99
C CYS A 13 -7.09 -33.80 -3.86
N PHE A 14 -6.74 -32.73 -3.14
CA PHE A 14 -7.58 -31.52 -3.01
C PHE A 14 -7.07 -30.42 -3.95
N PRO A 15 -7.95 -29.69 -4.64
CA PRO A 15 -7.55 -28.51 -5.39
C PRO A 15 -6.93 -27.48 -4.46
N ARG A 16 -5.87 -26.80 -4.93
CA ARG A 16 -5.12 -25.80 -4.18
C ARG A 16 -6.05 -24.72 -3.64
N THR A 17 -6.22 -24.68 -2.32
CA THR A 17 -6.97 -23.62 -1.65
C THR A 17 -6.17 -22.33 -1.73
N VAL A 18 -6.63 -21.38 -2.55
CA VAL A 18 -6.15 -20.00 -2.47
C VAL A 18 -6.52 -19.47 -1.09
N VAL A 19 -5.51 -19.15 -0.28
CA VAL A 19 -5.72 -18.50 1.02
C VAL A 19 -6.00 -17.03 0.72
N PHE A 20 -7.25 -16.61 0.86
CA PHE A 20 -7.68 -15.23 0.75
C PHE A 20 -8.04 -14.69 2.14
N LEU A 21 -7.86 -13.38 2.35
CA LEU A 21 -8.39 -12.72 3.54
C LEU A 21 -9.91 -12.66 3.39
N THR A 22 -10.60 -13.59 4.06
CA THR A 22 -12.04 -13.59 4.15
C THR A 22 -12.49 -12.42 5.03
N TRP A 23 -13.63 -11.81 4.68
CA TRP A 23 -14.26 -10.74 5.48
C TRP A 23 -14.60 -11.17 6.92
N HIS A 24 -14.57 -12.46 7.20
CA HIS A 24 -14.98 -13.04 8.48
C HIS A 24 -13.82 -13.25 9.47
N GLU A 25 -12.58 -13.12 9.02
CA GLU A 25 -11.40 -13.24 9.88
C GLU A 25 -11.19 -11.96 10.71
N PRO A 26 -10.86 -12.04 12.00
CA PRO A 26 -10.59 -10.86 12.82
C PRO A 26 -9.37 -10.07 12.31
N ILE A 27 -8.40 -10.76 11.70
CA ILE A 27 -7.21 -10.17 11.09
C ILE A 27 -7.59 -9.21 9.96
N SER A 28 -8.63 -9.57 9.19
CA SER A 28 -9.14 -8.76 8.10
C SER A 28 -9.66 -7.40 8.57
N TRP A 29 -10.43 -7.41 9.66
CA TRP A 29 -10.95 -6.19 10.28
C TRP A 29 -9.86 -5.29 10.83
N VAL A 30 -8.85 -5.87 11.49
CA VAL A 30 -7.71 -5.10 12.02
C VAL A 30 -6.94 -4.42 10.89
N LEU A 31 -6.67 -5.14 9.80
CA LEU A 31 -5.97 -4.60 8.63
C LEU A 31 -6.79 -3.51 7.93
N LEU A 32 -8.11 -3.71 7.76
CA LEU A 32 -9.01 -2.68 7.23
C LEU A 32 -9.00 -1.43 8.08
N ALA A 33 -9.14 -1.57 9.41
CA ALA A 33 -9.13 -0.44 10.34
C ALA A 33 -7.79 0.32 10.29
N ALA A 34 -6.67 -0.41 10.32
CA ALA A 34 -5.33 0.18 10.23
C ALA A 34 -5.11 0.90 8.89
N ASN A 35 -5.52 0.29 7.77
CA ASN A 35 -5.42 0.90 6.44
C ASN A 35 -6.31 2.14 6.31
N THR A 36 -7.51 2.10 6.89
CA THR A 36 -8.44 3.24 6.91
C THR A 36 -7.84 4.40 7.70
N LEU A 37 -7.29 4.12 8.89
CA LEU A 37 -6.61 5.11 9.72
C LEU A 37 -5.44 5.75 8.96
N LEU A 38 -4.61 4.93 8.30
CA LEU A 38 -3.51 5.40 7.48
C LEU A 38 -3.99 6.34 6.38
N LEU A 39 -5.04 5.96 5.65
CA LEU A 39 -5.59 6.77 4.56
C LEU A 39 -6.14 8.11 5.07
N VAL A 40 -6.82 8.13 6.22
CA VAL A 40 -7.30 9.35 6.88
C VAL A 40 -6.14 10.26 7.29
N LEU A 41 -5.06 9.70 7.85
CA LEU A 41 -3.87 10.47 8.22
C LEU A 41 -3.17 11.05 6.98
N VAL A 42 -3.02 10.27 5.91
CA VAL A 42 -2.35 10.70 4.67
C VAL A 42 -3.17 11.79 3.96
N THR A 43 -4.48 11.61 3.87
CA THR A 43 -5.37 12.61 3.27
C THR A 43 -5.48 13.87 4.13
N GLY A 44 -5.55 13.72 5.46
CA GLY A 44 -5.56 14.84 6.40
C GLY A 44 -4.27 15.66 6.35
N THR A 45 -3.10 15.00 6.32
CA THR A 45 -1.81 15.68 6.17
C THR A 45 -1.66 16.34 4.81
N ALA A 46 -2.08 15.69 3.72
CA ALA A 46 -2.09 16.28 2.39
C ALA A 46 -3.02 17.50 2.30
N GLY A 47 -4.22 17.42 2.89
CA GLY A 47 -5.18 18.52 2.96
C GLY A 47 -4.67 19.68 3.81
N LEU A 48 -4.05 19.40 4.95
CA LEU A 48 -3.44 20.42 5.81
C LEU A 48 -2.28 21.12 5.07
N PHE A 49 -1.45 20.36 4.36
CA PHE A 49 -0.37 20.91 3.55
C PHE A 49 -0.90 21.71 2.34
N ALA A 50 -2.02 21.29 1.76
CA ALA A 50 -2.71 22.02 0.69
C ALA A 50 -3.32 23.35 1.21
N TRP A 51 -3.90 23.35 2.41
CA TRP A 51 -4.45 24.55 3.01
C TRP A 51 -3.34 25.54 3.42
N HIS A 52 -2.24 25.00 3.95
CA HIS A 52 -1.07 25.77 4.38
C HIS A 52 0.06 25.79 3.33
N LEU A 53 -0.29 25.81 2.04
CA LEU A 53 0.68 25.81 0.92
C LEU A 53 1.71 26.96 1.00
N GLU A 54 1.34 28.08 1.63
CA GLU A 54 2.23 29.23 1.83
C GLU A 54 3.11 29.12 3.09
N THR A 55 2.95 28.09 3.92
CA THR A 55 3.81 27.91 5.08
C THR A 55 5.21 27.45 4.64
N PRO A 56 6.28 28.03 5.21
CA PRO A 56 7.65 27.66 4.89
C PRO A 56 7.96 26.19 5.20
N VAL A 57 7.12 25.52 6.00
CA VAL A 57 7.20 24.10 6.35
C VAL A 57 6.98 23.20 5.13
N VAL A 58 5.97 23.44 4.30
CA VAL A 58 5.72 22.63 3.09
C VAL A 58 6.85 22.84 2.07
N ARG A 59 7.33 24.08 1.96
CA ARG A 59 8.41 24.44 1.04
C ARG A 59 9.77 23.88 1.47
N SER A 60 10.06 23.82 2.77
CA SER A 60 11.30 23.26 3.33
C SER A 60 11.30 21.74 3.41
N ALA A 61 10.17 21.11 3.73
CA ALA A 61 9.96 19.66 3.61
C ALA A 61 9.99 19.18 2.15
N GLY A 62 10.00 20.13 1.21
CA GLY A 62 10.38 20.00 -0.20
C GLY A 62 9.22 19.92 -1.19
N GLY A 63 8.13 20.60 -0.87
CA GLY A 63 7.09 21.06 -1.79
C GLY A 63 6.39 19.95 -2.56
N ARG A 64 6.47 20.00 -3.89
CA ARG A 64 5.81 19.06 -4.81
C ARG A 64 6.15 17.59 -4.54
N LEU A 65 7.39 17.29 -4.16
CA LEU A 65 7.82 15.91 -3.87
C LEU A 65 7.08 15.32 -2.65
N CYS A 66 6.68 16.15 -1.68
CA CYS A 66 5.89 15.68 -0.53
C CYS A 66 4.48 15.28 -0.95
N PHE A 67 3.84 16.04 -1.85
CA PHE A 67 2.55 15.66 -2.44
C PHE A 67 2.64 14.37 -3.26
N PHE A 68 3.73 14.16 -4.01
CA PHE A 68 3.96 12.90 -4.72
C PHE A 68 4.12 11.71 -3.77
N MET A 69 4.83 11.87 -2.65
CA MET A 69 4.95 10.82 -1.63
C MET A 69 3.59 10.48 -0.99
N LEU A 70 2.84 11.50 -0.58
CA LEU A 70 1.51 11.32 0.03
C LEU A 70 0.53 10.67 -0.95
N GLY A 71 0.54 11.10 -2.21
CA GLY A 71 -0.29 10.49 -3.26
C GLY A 71 0.06 9.02 -3.53
N SER A 72 1.36 8.69 -3.56
CA SER A 72 1.82 7.31 -3.75
C SER A 72 1.42 6.41 -2.58
N LEU A 73 1.53 6.93 -1.34
CA LEU A 73 1.12 6.21 -0.14
C LEU A 73 -0.40 6.00 -0.09
N ALA A 74 -1.19 7.00 -0.50
CA ALA A 74 -2.64 6.86 -0.65
C ALA A 74 -3.01 5.82 -1.72
N GLY A 75 -2.35 5.84 -2.88
CA GLY A 75 -2.56 4.85 -3.94
C GLY A 75 -2.22 3.42 -3.49
N GLY A 76 -1.11 3.24 -2.77
CA GLY A 76 -0.75 1.95 -2.19
C GLY A 76 -1.78 1.45 -1.16
N SER A 77 -2.31 2.37 -0.35
CA SER A 77 -3.39 2.08 0.63
C SER A 77 -4.70 1.70 -0.07
N CYS A 78 -5.01 2.28 -1.24
CA CYS A 78 -6.12 1.85 -2.08
C CYS A 78 -5.94 0.42 -2.61
N GLY A 79 -4.71 0.04 -2.98
CA GLY A 79 -4.37 -1.33 -3.38
C GLY A 79 -4.62 -2.38 -2.29
N LEU A 80 -4.47 -2.00 -1.02
CA LEU A 80 -4.76 -2.88 0.13
C LEU A 80 -6.26 -3.19 0.28
N TYR A 81 -7.17 -2.29 -0.12
CA TYR A 81 -8.61 -2.62 -0.14
C TYR A 81 -8.94 -3.70 -1.16
N GLY A 82 -8.25 -3.72 -2.30
CA GLY A 82 -8.35 -4.79 -3.30
C GLY A 82 -7.78 -6.13 -2.83
N PHE A 83 -7.18 -6.20 -1.63
CA PHE A 83 -6.72 -7.43 -1.00
C PHE A 83 -7.85 -8.19 -0.31
N PHE A 84 -9.00 -7.55 -0.06
CA PHE A 84 -10.17 -8.11 0.63
C PHE A 84 -11.22 -8.64 -0.36
N GLY A 85 -11.62 -9.90 -0.18
CA GLY A 85 -12.64 -10.55 -1.02
C GLY A 85 -12.09 -11.57 -2.02
N GLU A 86 -12.97 -12.10 -2.85
CA GLU A 86 -12.67 -13.21 -3.76
C GLU A 86 -11.82 -12.72 -4.95
N PRO A 87 -10.69 -13.38 -5.26
CA PRO A 87 -9.74 -12.90 -6.26
C PRO A 87 -10.32 -13.05 -7.67
N THR A 88 -10.70 -11.92 -8.28
CA THR A 88 -11.03 -11.87 -9.72
C THR A 88 -9.78 -11.47 -10.53
N LEU A 89 -9.61 -12.02 -11.73
CA LEU A 89 -8.45 -11.75 -12.60
C LEU A 89 -8.06 -10.25 -12.73
N PRO A 90 -9.00 -9.30 -12.91
CA PRO A 90 -8.65 -7.87 -12.96
C PRO A 90 -8.17 -7.32 -11.61
N THR A 91 -8.76 -7.76 -10.49
CA THR A 91 -8.29 -7.37 -9.15
C THR A 91 -6.90 -7.90 -8.85
N CYS A 92 -6.54 -9.10 -9.34
CA CYS A 92 -5.21 -9.68 -9.15
C CYS A 92 -4.11 -8.85 -9.84
N LEU A 93 -4.32 -8.50 -11.11
CA LEU A 93 -3.37 -7.68 -11.87
C LEU A 93 -3.26 -6.26 -11.30
N LEU A 94 -4.41 -5.66 -10.95
CA LEU A 94 -4.45 -4.32 -10.36
C LEU A 94 -3.75 -4.29 -9.00
N ARG A 95 -3.95 -5.31 -8.16
CA ARG A 95 -3.36 -5.41 -6.83
C ARG A 95 -1.85 -5.53 -6.86
N GLN A 96 -1.32 -6.45 -7.67
CA GLN A 96 0.13 -6.67 -7.77
C GLN A 96 0.83 -5.46 -8.41
N GLY A 97 0.29 -4.95 -9.51
CA GLY A 97 0.90 -3.85 -10.26
C GLY A 97 0.82 -2.53 -9.53
N LEU A 98 -0.37 -2.18 -9.01
CA LEU A 98 -0.61 -0.87 -8.40
C LEU A 98 0.09 -0.77 -7.03
N PHE A 99 0.10 -1.83 -6.23
CA PHE A 99 0.87 -1.85 -4.99
C PHE A 99 2.38 -1.75 -5.27
N ALA A 100 2.90 -2.53 -6.21
CA ALA A 100 4.32 -2.49 -6.55
C ALA A 100 4.76 -1.13 -7.11
N LEU A 101 3.95 -0.51 -7.97
CA LEU A 101 4.22 0.82 -8.52
C LEU A 101 4.19 1.89 -7.44
N CYS A 102 3.12 1.94 -6.63
CA CYS A 102 3.00 2.91 -5.54
C CYS A 102 4.15 2.77 -4.53
N PHE A 103 4.53 1.53 -4.19
CA PHE A 103 5.64 1.27 -3.28
C PHE A 103 6.99 1.65 -3.88
N ALA A 104 7.24 1.36 -5.17
CA ALA A 104 8.45 1.76 -5.85
C ALA A 104 8.59 3.29 -5.88
N ILE A 105 7.52 4.01 -6.22
CA ILE A 105 7.53 5.49 -6.24
C ILE A 105 7.80 6.03 -4.83
N PHE A 106 7.15 5.46 -3.81
CA PHE A 106 7.39 5.85 -2.41
C PHE A 106 8.86 5.68 -2.01
N LEU A 107 9.47 4.52 -2.29
CA LEU A 107 10.88 4.26 -2.00
C LEU A 107 11.83 5.16 -2.80
N SER A 108 11.53 5.44 -4.07
CA SER A 108 12.30 6.38 -4.89
C SER A 108 12.28 7.80 -4.32
N CYS A 109 11.10 8.28 -3.88
CA CYS A 109 11.00 9.59 -3.26
C CYS A 109 11.72 9.65 -1.91
N LEU A 110 11.63 8.60 -1.09
CA LEU A 110 12.38 8.51 0.17
C LEU A 110 13.90 8.53 -0.06
N THR A 111 14.39 7.79 -1.05
CA THR A 111 15.82 7.79 -1.39
C THR A 111 16.28 9.16 -1.83
N ILE A 112 15.55 9.84 -2.72
CA ILE A 112 15.87 11.23 -3.14
C ILE A 112 15.97 12.16 -1.93
N ARG A 113 15.03 12.04 -0.97
CA ARG A 113 15.04 12.83 0.27
C ARG A 113 16.25 12.54 1.14
N SER A 114 16.56 11.27 1.35
CA SER A 114 17.73 10.86 2.12
C SER A 114 19.03 11.36 1.49
N PHE A 115 19.17 11.29 0.16
CA PHE A 115 20.33 11.85 -0.54
C PHE A 115 20.43 13.36 -0.39
N GLN A 116 19.32 14.10 -0.53
CA GLN A 116 19.31 15.55 -0.30
C GLN A 116 19.78 15.91 1.11
N LEU A 117 19.31 15.18 2.13
CA LEU A 117 19.76 15.35 3.51
C LEU A 117 21.26 15.11 3.68
N VAL A 118 21.78 14.01 3.11
CA VAL A 118 23.23 13.71 3.19
C VAL A 118 24.07 14.79 2.51
N PHE A 119 23.64 15.31 1.37
CA PHE A 119 24.35 16.41 0.68
C PHE A 119 24.26 17.76 1.41
N ILE A 120 23.15 18.02 2.12
CA ILE A 120 22.98 19.25 2.91
C ILE A 120 23.85 19.23 4.18
N PHE A 121 24.00 18.06 4.81
CA PHE A 121 24.77 17.89 6.04
C PHE A 121 26.24 17.52 5.83
N LYS A 122 26.72 17.51 4.58
CA LYS A 122 28.12 17.28 4.21
C LYS A 122 28.79 18.60 3.86
#